data_AF-A0A6P2T9Q2-F1
#
_entry.id   AF-A0A6P2T9Q2-F1
#
_cell.length_a   1.000
_cell.length_b   1.000
_cell.length_c   1.000
_cell.angle_alpha   90.00
_cell.angle_beta   90.00
_cell.angle_gamma   90.00
#
_symmetry.space_group_name_H-M   'P 1'
#
loop_
_entity.id
_entity.type
_entity.pdbx_description
1 polymer ?
#
loop_
_entity_poly.entity_id
_entity_poly.type
_entity_poly.pdbx_seq_one_letter_code
_entity_poly.pdbx_strand_id
1 'polypeptide(L)'
;MTRKFLFMFLVVLSACVQAQVNVSGESIVLEYTDDGHNVYRSLRFKRPDGTMFTPFDEGLRFYKPSANSLSPDRQYSIVSFSAEGDLDDSSGVSVHTEYLCAFVRMKDGCVVHVAQNAVCGGEWRPPHQWSINIEPIFDNPPNAADTYGAYTSKYKIGYQVSRPPILAYLAECTSFDNLLVCDPPNAGNKIAYSKLLVKLQGDGDAENATKLKKILSGDRSGTSIHVTAVESGTWVAYAVISKRAYLYEKPDKSSVTRAYLVQGDSVLVNKSSLSQGFMASRYRQKSGNIIERWIRCDDVNACSAGN
;
A
#
# COMPACT_ATOMS: atom_id res chain seq x y z
N MET A 1 -22.62 -7.42 -57.66
CA MET A 1 -22.61 -6.01 -57.21
C MET A 1 -22.91 -6.01 -55.72
N THR A 2 -21.92 -5.59 -54.89
CA THR A 2 -22.04 -5.09 -53.48
C THR A 2 -22.70 -5.99 -52.42
N ARG A 3 -22.26 -6.10 -51.16
CA ARG A 3 -21.48 -5.19 -50.32
C ARG A 3 -20.97 -6.01 -49.10
N LYS A 4 -19.65 -6.07 -48.88
CA LYS A 4 -19.08 -6.53 -47.60
C LYS A 4 -19.33 -5.43 -46.56
N PHE A 5 -20.02 -5.73 -45.46
CA PHE A 5 -20.08 -4.85 -44.30
C PHE A 5 -18.93 -5.22 -43.36
N LEU A 6 -17.92 -4.35 -43.30
CA LEU A 6 -16.91 -4.34 -42.24
C LEU A 6 -17.58 -3.73 -41.00
N PHE A 7 -17.79 -4.52 -39.96
CA PHE A 7 -18.10 -3.98 -38.64
C PHE A 7 -16.80 -3.69 -37.91
N MET A 8 -16.38 -2.42 -37.91
CA MET A 8 -15.42 -1.90 -36.93
C MET A 8 -16.16 -1.76 -35.61
N PHE A 9 -15.89 -2.63 -34.64
CA PHE A 9 -16.21 -2.36 -33.23
C PHE A 9 -15.16 -1.41 -32.67
N LEU A 10 -15.46 -0.11 -32.68
CA LEU A 10 -14.76 0.86 -31.85
C LEU A 10 -15.27 0.68 -30.41
N VAL A 11 -14.54 -0.10 -29.61
CA VAL A 11 -14.78 -0.16 -28.17
C VAL A 11 -14.05 1.04 -27.55
N VAL A 12 -14.78 2.13 -27.37
CA VAL A 12 -14.34 3.24 -26.52
C VAL A 12 -14.69 2.86 -25.08
N LEU A 13 -13.73 2.27 -24.36
CA LEU A 13 -13.79 2.18 -22.90
C LEU A 13 -13.49 3.58 -22.33
N SER A 14 -14.48 4.47 -22.40
CA SER A 14 -14.45 5.72 -21.63
C SER A 14 -15.08 5.41 -20.28
N ALA A 15 -14.28 5.32 -19.23
CA ALA A 15 -14.81 5.49 -17.88
C ALA A 15 -15.44 6.89 -17.83
N CYS A 16 -16.75 6.97 -17.58
CA CYS A 16 -17.43 8.25 -17.48
C CYS A 16 -17.00 8.93 -16.17
N VAL A 17 -16.37 10.10 -16.27
CA VAL A 17 -16.19 11.00 -15.13
C VAL A 17 -17.55 11.51 -14.70
N GLN A 18 -17.92 11.29 -13.45
CA GLN A 18 -19.29 11.49 -12.98
C GLN A 18 -19.40 12.58 -11.90
N ALA A 19 -18.34 12.87 -11.15
CA ALA A 19 -18.24 14.06 -10.31
C ALA A 19 -16.79 14.56 -10.21
N GLN A 20 -16.62 15.85 -9.89
CA GLN A 20 -15.30 16.45 -9.73
C GLN A 20 -15.28 17.61 -8.74
N VAL A 21 -14.13 17.79 -8.09
CA VAL A 21 -13.78 19.00 -7.34
C VAL A 21 -12.57 19.62 -8.01
N ASN A 22 -12.61 20.90 -8.35
CA ASN A 22 -11.55 21.58 -9.10
C ASN A 22 -11.19 22.95 -8.51
N VAL A 23 -9.95 23.37 -8.73
CA VAL A 23 -9.50 24.73 -8.41
C VAL A 23 -9.68 25.58 -9.67
N SER A 24 -10.62 26.53 -9.66
CA SER A 24 -10.88 27.35 -10.87
C SER A 24 -9.63 28.13 -11.27
N GLY A 25 -9.28 28.07 -12.56
CA GLY A 25 -8.05 28.65 -13.12
C GLY A 25 -6.87 27.68 -13.16
N GLU A 26 -6.98 26.52 -12.53
CA GLU A 26 -5.95 25.47 -12.51
C GLU A 26 -6.50 24.17 -13.12
N SER A 27 -5.64 23.40 -13.80
CA SER A 27 -5.99 22.07 -14.32
C SER A 27 -5.94 20.98 -13.24
N ILE A 28 -6.19 21.34 -11.98
CA ILE A 28 -6.18 20.45 -10.81
C ILE A 28 -7.59 19.93 -10.54
N VAL A 29 -7.74 18.61 -10.45
CA VAL A 29 -9.05 17.96 -10.31
C VAL A 29 -8.98 16.73 -9.39
N LEU A 30 -9.90 16.63 -8.43
CA LEU A 30 -10.28 15.36 -7.80
C LEU A 30 -11.41 14.74 -8.62
N GLU A 31 -11.15 13.61 -9.24
CA GLU A 31 -12.02 12.94 -10.21
C GLU A 31 -12.67 11.71 -9.57
N TYR A 32 -14.00 11.68 -9.53
CA TYR A 32 -14.79 10.57 -8.99
C TYR A 32 -15.40 9.78 -10.15
N THR A 33 -15.20 8.46 -10.12
CA THR A 33 -15.62 7.54 -11.21
C THR A 33 -16.25 6.27 -10.65
N ASP A 34 -16.93 5.52 -11.54
CA ASP A 34 -17.56 4.23 -11.25
C ASP A 34 -18.75 4.36 -10.26
N ASP A 35 -19.77 5.10 -10.70
CA ASP A 35 -20.99 5.45 -9.96
C ASP A 35 -22.01 4.31 -9.86
N GLY A 36 -22.54 4.16 -8.65
CA GLY A 36 -23.89 3.68 -8.40
C GLY A 36 -24.61 4.60 -7.41
N HIS A 37 -25.49 5.48 -7.89
CA HIS A 37 -26.39 6.32 -7.07
C HIS A 37 -25.69 7.28 -6.06
N ASN A 38 -24.76 8.13 -6.53
CA ASN A 38 -23.98 9.09 -5.70
C ASN A 38 -22.93 8.43 -4.79
N VAL A 39 -22.63 7.17 -5.05
CA VAL A 39 -21.53 6.41 -4.42
C VAL A 39 -20.58 5.99 -5.52
N TYR A 40 -19.32 6.38 -5.37
CA TYR A 40 -18.25 6.17 -6.35
C TYR A 40 -17.25 5.15 -5.81
N ARG A 41 -16.72 4.30 -6.68
CA ARG A 41 -15.76 3.25 -6.27
C ARG A 41 -14.30 3.64 -6.49
N SER A 42 -14.05 4.75 -7.16
CA SER A 42 -12.69 5.24 -7.40
C SER A 42 -12.63 6.76 -7.36
N LEU A 43 -11.53 7.25 -6.80
CA LEU A 43 -11.16 8.65 -6.77
C LEU A 43 -9.71 8.80 -7.20
N ARG A 44 -9.46 9.65 -8.19
CA ARG A 44 -8.12 9.95 -8.70
C ARG A 44 -7.84 11.44 -8.58
N PHE A 45 -6.57 11.79 -8.41
CA PHE A 45 -6.13 13.18 -8.44
C PHE A 45 -5.42 13.48 -9.76
N LYS A 46 -5.85 14.55 -10.43
CA LYS A 46 -5.26 15.11 -11.65
C LYS A 46 -4.39 16.31 -11.31
N ARG A 47 -3.12 16.26 -11.70
CA ARG A 47 -2.20 17.39 -11.62
C ARG A 47 -2.33 18.33 -12.82
N PRO A 48 -1.78 19.57 -12.73
CA PRO A 48 -1.79 20.51 -13.84
C PRO A 48 -1.13 19.98 -15.12
N ASP A 49 -0.12 19.12 -14.98
CA ASP A 49 0.60 18.46 -16.08
C ASP A 49 -0.20 17.31 -16.74
N GLY A 50 -1.41 17.04 -16.25
CA GLY A 50 -2.27 15.96 -16.71
C GLY A 50 -1.95 14.59 -16.14
N THR A 51 -0.92 14.46 -15.29
CA THR A 51 -0.63 13.20 -14.61
C THR A 51 -1.73 12.89 -13.58
N MET A 52 -2.07 11.60 -13.49
CA MET A 52 -3.10 11.09 -12.59
C MET A 52 -2.46 10.10 -11.60
N PHE A 53 -2.96 10.07 -10.37
CA PHE A 53 -2.65 9.03 -9.40
C PHE A 53 -3.83 8.77 -8.47
N THR A 54 -3.78 7.67 -7.73
CA THR A 54 -4.85 7.26 -6.79
C THR A 54 -4.35 7.46 -5.35
N PRO A 55 -4.76 8.53 -4.65
CA PRO A 55 -4.31 8.78 -3.28
C PRO A 55 -4.89 7.81 -2.24
N PHE A 56 -5.98 7.12 -2.58
CA PHE A 56 -6.67 6.20 -1.68
C PHE A 56 -6.44 4.75 -2.06
N ASP A 57 -6.58 3.87 -1.09
CA ASP A 57 -6.55 2.42 -1.31
C ASP A 57 -7.82 1.95 -2.07
N GLU A 58 -7.79 0.70 -2.55
CA GLU A 58 -8.92 0.07 -3.23
C GLU A 58 -10.04 -0.34 -2.25
N GLY A 59 -11.21 -0.68 -2.77
CA GLY A 59 -12.33 -1.20 -1.97
C GLY A 59 -13.13 -0.13 -1.19
N LEU A 60 -12.81 1.14 -1.38
CA LEU A 60 -13.50 2.25 -0.72
C LEU A 60 -14.74 2.70 -1.49
N ARG A 61 -15.67 3.31 -0.76
CA ARG A 61 -16.87 3.94 -1.31
C ARG A 61 -16.83 5.43 -1.03
N PHE A 62 -16.62 6.23 -2.07
CA PHE A 62 -16.58 7.68 -1.99
C PHE A 62 -17.97 8.27 -2.17
N TYR A 63 -18.29 9.31 -1.40
CA TYR A 63 -19.56 10.01 -1.51
C TYR A 63 -19.41 11.27 -2.34
N LYS A 64 -20.50 11.64 -3.01
CA LYS A 64 -20.56 12.84 -3.85
C LYS A 64 -20.03 14.08 -3.10
N PRO A 65 -19.09 14.84 -3.70
CA PRO A 65 -18.60 16.07 -3.09
C PRO A 65 -19.72 17.11 -2.98
N SER A 66 -19.65 17.93 -1.93
CA SER A 66 -20.59 19.02 -1.69
C SER A 66 -19.99 20.36 -2.13
N ALA A 67 -20.81 21.42 -2.16
CA ALA A 67 -20.32 22.77 -2.42
C ALA A 67 -19.27 23.24 -1.40
N ASN A 68 -19.29 22.67 -0.19
CA ASN A 68 -18.37 22.97 0.90
C ASN A 68 -17.18 22.00 0.95
N SER A 69 -16.98 21.17 -0.08
CA SER A 69 -15.83 20.27 -0.10
C SER A 69 -14.51 21.04 -0.15
N LEU A 70 -14.45 22.17 -0.86
CA LEU A 70 -13.25 23.02 -0.90
C LEU A 70 -13.24 24.04 0.23
N SER A 71 -12.05 24.22 0.80
CA SER A 71 -11.73 25.37 1.66
C SER A 71 -11.93 26.70 0.91
N PRO A 72 -12.27 27.80 1.62
CA PRO A 72 -12.46 29.12 1.03
C PRO A 72 -11.30 29.59 0.13
N ASP A 73 -10.06 29.30 0.51
CA ASP A 73 -8.87 29.62 -0.29
C ASP A 73 -8.44 28.51 -1.26
N ARG A 74 -9.19 27.40 -1.29
CA ARG A 74 -9.04 26.24 -2.18
C ARG A 74 -7.71 25.48 -2.02
N GLN A 75 -6.98 25.71 -0.93
CA GLN A 75 -5.74 24.97 -0.65
C GLN A 75 -6.02 23.51 -0.29
N TYR A 76 -7.20 23.23 0.24
CA TYR A 76 -7.61 21.90 0.72
C TYR A 76 -9.03 21.53 0.29
N SER A 77 -9.25 20.24 0.10
CA SER A 77 -10.57 19.62 -0.09
C SER A 77 -10.83 18.56 0.98
N ILE A 78 -12.07 18.44 1.44
CA ILE A 78 -12.53 17.28 2.21
C ILE A 78 -13.17 16.24 1.28
N VAL A 79 -12.81 14.98 1.48
CA VAL A 79 -13.35 13.81 0.77
C VAL A 79 -14.03 12.91 1.78
N SER A 80 -15.33 12.68 1.64
CA SER A 80 -16.07 11.72 2.47
C SER A 80 -16.09 10.35 1.81
N PHE A 81 -15.82 9.30 2.58
CA PHE A 81 -15.81 7.93 2.08
C PHE A 81 -16.12 6.91 3.18
N SER A 82 -16.36 5.66 2.81
CA SER A 82 -16.40 4.54 3.75
C SER A 82 -15.49 3.41 3.33
N ALA A 83 -15.01 2.68 4.33
CA ALA A 83 -14.27 1.44 4.18
C ALA A 83 -15.10 0.29 4.74
N GLU A 84 -15.13 -0.83 4.03
CA GLU A 84 -15.67 -2.09 4.57
C GLU A 84 -14.52 -2.98 5.00
N GLY A 85 -14.66 -3.59 6.17
CA GLY A 85 -13.68 -4.52 6.70
C GLY A 85 -14.35 -5.58 7.57
N ASP A 86 -13.58 -6.61 7.87
CA ASP A 86 -14.00 -7.68 8.77
C ASP A 86 -13.46 -7.38 10.18
N LEU A 87 -14.37 -7.31 11.15
CA LEU A 87 -14.03 -7.30 12.58
C LEU A 87 -14.06 -8.74 13.10
N ASP A 88 -12.88 -9.25 13.46
CA ASP A 88 -12.70 -10.54 14.12
C ASP A 88 -12.60 -10.34 15.63
N ASP A 89 -13.64 -10.71 16.36
CA ASP A 89 -13.69 -10.64 17.82
C ASP A 89 -14.02 -12.00 18.45
N SER A 90 -14.16 -12.05 19.78
CA SER A 90 -14.46 -13.30 20.50
C SER A 90 -15.79 -13.97 20.10
N SER A 91 -16.66 -13.27 19.39
CA SER A 91 -17.95 -13.75 18.88
C SER A 91 -17.90 -14.22 17.42
N GLY A 92 -16.78 -13.97 16.72
CA GLY A 92 -16.55 -14.37 15.33
C GLY A 92 -16.23 -13.19 14.42
N VAL A 93 -16.29 -13.43 13.11
CA VAL A 93 -16.01 -12.42 12.09
C VAL A 93 -17.32 -11.74 11.65
N SER A 94 -17.37 -10.41 11.72
CA SER A 94 -18.50 -9.59 11.28
C SER A 94 -18.06 -8.51 10.30
N VAL A 95 -18.87 -8.22 9.28
CA VAL A 95 -18.61 -7.13 8.34
C VAL A 95 -18.97 -5.81 9.01
N HIS A 96 -18.03 -4.88 9.03
CA HIS A 96 -18.18 -3.53 9.55
C HIS A 96 -17.93 -2.50 8.45
N THR A 97 -18.68 -1.40 8.51
CA THR A 97 -18.49 -0.25 7.63
C THR A 97 -18.09 0.95 8.48
N GLU A 98 -16.90 1.48 8.22
CA GLU A 98 -16.42 2.70 8.86
C GLU A 98 -16.61 3.90 7.93
N TYR A 99 -17.15 4.99 8.47
CA TYR A 99 -17.36 6.24 7.76
C TYR A 99 -16.26 7.24 8.11
N LEU A 100 -15.56 7.71 7.08
CA LEU A 100 -14.32 8.43 7.16
C LEU A 100 -14.38 9.73 6.34
N CYS A 101 -13.46 10.64 6.65
CA CYS A 101 -13.18 11.79 5.83
C CYS A 101 -11.68 12.03 5.71
N ALA A 102 -11.25 12.49 4.55
CA ALA A 102 -9.86 12.79 4.27
C ALA A 102 -9.69 14.26 3.87
N PHE A 103 -8.62 14.86 4.35
CA PHE A 103 -8.19 16.21 4.01
C PHE A 103 -7.12 16.09 2.93
N VAL A 104 -7.44 16.59 1.74
CA VAL A 104 -6.58 16.53 0.56
C VAL A 104 -6.03 17.92 0.26
N ARG A 105 -4.72 18.04 0.17
CA ARG A 105 -4.03 19.27 -0.22
C ARG A 105 -4.09 19.41 -1.74
N MET A 106 -4.73 20.47 -2.22
CA MET A 106 -5.05 20.63 -3.64
C MET A 106 -3.84 20.96 -4.51
N LYS A 107 -2.74 21.49 -3.97
CA LYS A 107 -1.56 21.80 -4.78
C LYS A 107 -0.88 20.57 -5.40
N ASP A 108 -0.98 19.41 -4.74
CA ASP A 108 -0.25 18.20 -5.10
C ASP A 108 -1.07 16.90 -4.99
N GLY A 109 -2.20 16.94 -4.30
CA GLY A 109 -3.12 15.82 -4.07
C GLY A 109 -2.76 14.96 -2.86
N CYS A 110 -1.85 15.42 -1.98
CA CYS A 110 -1.51 14.74 -0.75
C CYS A 110 -2.71 14.68 0.20
N VAL A 111 -3.12 13.48 0.59
CA VAL A 111 -4.01 13.24 1.73
C VAL A 111 -3.18 13.45 2.99
N VAL A 112 -3.32 14.62 3.60
CA VAL A 112 -2.54 15.04 4.77
C VAL A 112 -3.08 14.43 6.06
N HIS A 113 -4.38 14.12 6.10
CA HIS A 113 -5.02 13.55 7.27
C HIS A 113 -6.28 12.77 6.89
N VAL A 114 -6.55 11.70 7.64
CA VAL A 114 -7.80 10.93 7.59
C VAL A 114 -8.38 10.91 8.99
N ALA A 115 -9.66 11.22 9.09
CA ALA A 115 -10.37 11.33 10.36
C ALA A 115 -11.69 10.55 10.32
N GLN A 116 -12.23 10.34 11.53
CA GLN A 116 -13.45 9.59 11.78
C GLN A 116 -14.44 10.42 12.60
N ASN A 117 -15.68 9.92 12.68
CA ASN A 117 -16.70 10.38 13.62
C ASN A 117 -16.99 11.89 13.52
N ALA A 118 -17.09 12.57 14.67
CA ALA A 118 -17.47 13.97 14.78
C ALA A 118 -16.59 14.88 13.94
N VAL A 119 -15.30 14.56 13.74
CA VAL A 119 -14.38 15.36 12.93
C VAL A 119 -14.93 15.55 11.52
N CYS A 120 -15.57 14.55 10.93
CA CYS A 120 -16.11 14.64 9.58
C CYS A 120 -17.35 15.53 9.45
N GLY A 121 -17.99 15.89 10.56
CA GLY A 121 -19.15 16.78 10.60
C GLY A 121 -18.80 18.27 10.75
N GLY A 122 -17.51 18.62 10.68
CA GLY A 122 -17.08 20.02 10.75
C GLY A 122 -17.39 20.83 9.48
N GLU A 123 -16.90 22.06 9.47
CA GLU A 123 -17.04 23.01 8.37
C GLU A 123 -15.77 23.84 8.19
N TRP A 124 -15.55 24.38 7.00
CA TRP A 124 -14.43 25.27 6.75
C TRP A 124 -14.66 26.65 7.37
N ARG A 125 -13.66 27.12 8.09
CA ARG A 125 -13.46 28.51 8.50
C ARG A 125 -12.33 29.12 7.68
N PRO A 126 -12.44 30.38 7.25
CA PRO A 126 -11.39 31.02 6.46
C PRO A 126 -10.02 31.04 7.18
N PRO A 127 -8.90 30.90 6.43
CA PRO A 127 -8.87 30.59 5.01
C PRO A 127 -9.11 29.09 4.70
N HIS A 128 -8.66 28.20 5.58
CA HIS A 128 -8.75 26.73 5.44
C HIS A 128 -8.70 26.02 6.81
N GLN A 129 -9.23 26.64 7.86
CA GLN A 129 -9.30 26.02 9.19
C GLN A 129 -10.53 25.12 9.27
N TRP A 130 -10.38 23.91 9.81
CA TRP A 130 -11.54 23.06 10.09
C TRP A 130 -12.16 23.47 11.43
N SER A 131 -13.49 23.59 11.49
CA SER A 131 -14.20 24.13 12.66
C SER A 131 -14.07 23.28 13.91
N ILE A 132 -13.80 22.00 13.75
CA ILE A 132 -13.50 21.06 14.83
C ILE A 132 -11.99 21.04 14.99
N ASN A 133 -11.53 21.42 16.19
CA ASN A 133 -10.11 21.52 16.50
C ASN A 133 -9.45 20.15 16.31
N ILE A 134 -8.66 20.07 15.25
CA ILE A 134 -7.79 18.96 14.96
C ILE A 134 -6.39 19.55 15.00
N GLU A 135 -5.65 19.25 16.07
CA GLU A 135 -4.23 19.60 16.26
C GLU A 135 -3.46 19.34 14.96
N PRO A 136 -2.51 20.21 14.61
CA PRO A 136 -2.44 20.79 13.28
C PRO A 136 -2.36 19.74 12.17
N ILE A 137 -3.53 19.44 11.60
CA ILE A 137 -3.78 18.56 10.43
C ILE A 137 -2.86 18.79 9.24
N PHE A 138 -2.25 19.98 9.16
CA PHE A 138 -1.44 20.41 8.03
C PHE A 138 0.07 20.39 8.30
N ASP A 139 0.49 20.29 9.56
CA ASP A 139 1.89 20.54 9.93
C ASP A 139 2.75 19.28 9.85
N ASN A 140 2.15 18.09 9.85
CA ASN A 140 2.88 16.82 9.75
C ASN A 140 2.23 15.85 8.75
N PRO A 141 2.37 16.11 7.43
CA PRO A 141 1.88 15.18 6.41
C PRO A 141 2.62 13.82 6.50
N PRO A 142 2.02 12.74 5.96
CA PRO A 142 2.67 11.43 5.89
C PRO A 142 4.07 11.51 5.28
N ASN A 143 5.06 10.91 5.95
CA ASN A 143 6.45 10.91 5.52
C ASN A 143 7.11 9.54 5.65
N ALA A 144 8.13 9.29 4.83
CA ALA A 144 8.73 7.98 4.70
C ALA A 144 9.52 7.54 5.92
N ALA A 145 10.08 8.48 6.68
CA ALA A 145 10.85 8.17 7.88
C ALA A 145 9.94 7.60 8.98
N ASP A 146 8.82 8.26 9.24
CA ASP A 146 7.82 7.84 10.23
C ASP A 146 7.14 6.54 9.79
N THR A 147 6.72 6.43 8.52
CA THR A 147 6.15 5.21 7.97
C THR A 147 7.11 4.03 8.09
N TYR A 148 8.39 4.22 7.73
CA TYR A 148 9.39 3.17 7.89
C TYR A 148 9.61 2.79 9.35
N GLY A 149 9.69 3.77 10.25
CA GLY A 149 9.83 3.55 11.70
C GLY A 149 8.69 2.71 12.27
N ALA A 150 7.44 3.08 11.95
CA ALA A 150 6.24 2.33 12.33
C ALA A 150 6.25 0.91 11.73
N TYR A 151 6.53 0.81 10.43
CA TYR A 151 6.51 -0.48 9.72
C TYR A 151 7.54 -1.47 10.27
N THR A 152 8.75 -1.00 10.58
CA THR A 152 9.83 -1.86 11.10
C THR A 152 9.69 -2.22 12.57
N SER A 153 9.21 -1.28 13.39
CA SER A 153 8.87 -1.55 14.79
C SER A 153 7.63 -2.44 14.94
N LYS A 154 6.89 -2.65 13.84
CA LYS A 154 5.54 -3.24 13.81
C LYS A 154 4.53 -2.48 14.68
N TYR A 155 4.84 -1.24 15.02
CA TYR A 155 3.91 -0.35 15.70
C TYR A 155 2.89 0.14 14.69
N LYS A 156 1.64 -0.26 14.88
CA LYS A 156 0.49 0.19 14.08
C LYS A 156 -0.35 1.12 14.94
N ILE A 157 -0.89 2.16 14.32
CA ILE A 157 -1.96 2.93 14.95
C ILE A 157 -3.23 2.11 14.77
N GLY A 158 -3.76 1.54 15.86
CA GLY A 158 -4.93 0.64 15.83
C GLY A 158 -4.60 -0.84 15.55
N TYR A 159 -5.63 -1.60 15.17
CA TYR A 159 -5.57 -3.07 15.03
C TYR A 159 -5.60 -3.55 13.56
N GLN A 160 -5.40 -2.65 12.60
CA GLN A 160 -5.56 -2.96 11.17
C GLN A 160 -4.57 -4.02 10.66
N VAL A 161 -5.07 -4.96 9.86
CA VAL A 161 -4.27 -5.92 9.10
C VAL A 161 -4.61 -5.78 7.63
N SER A 162 -3.61 -5.43 6.82
CA SER A 162 -3.80 -5.15 5.39
C SER A 162 -2.89 -6.03 4.52
N ARG A 163 -3.26 -6.17 3.25
CA ARG A 163 -2.41 -6.77 2.21
C ARG A 163 -2.35 -5.81 1.01
N PRO A 164 -1.14 -5.34 0.61
CA PRO A 164 0.16 -5.62 1.22
C PRO A 164 0.33 -5.03 2.64
N PRO A 165 1.25 -5.56 3.47
CA PRO A 165 1.38 -5.17 4.88
C PRO A 165 1.66 -3.69 5.10
N ILE A 166 2.33 -3.02 4.16
CA ILE A 166 2.64 -1.58 4.22
C ILE A 166 1.40 -0.72 4.42
N LEU A 167 0.25 -1.11 3.86
CA LEU A 167 -0.98 -0.33 3.93
C LEU A 167 -1.47 -0.12 5.37
N ALA A 168 -1.16 -1.06 6.28
CA ALA A 168 -1.48 -0.94 7.70
C ALA A 168 -0.59 0.05 8.48
N TYR A 169 0.38 0.69 7.80
CA TYR A 169 1.32 1.66 8.35
C TYR A 169 1.26 3.02 7.65
N LEU A 170 0.34 3.17 6.70
CA LEU A 170 0.03 4.45 6.07
C LEU A 170 -1.10 5.14 6.84
N ALA A 171 -1.39 6.39 6.48
CA ALA A 171 -2.64 7.01 6.92
C ALA A 171 -3.80 6.10 6.47
N GLU A 172 -4.79 5.94 7.35
CA GLU A 172 -5.89 4.99 7.15
C GLU A 172 -6.54 5.15 5.77
N CYS A 173 -6.73 4.02 5.07
CA CYS A 173 -7.33 3.98 3.73
C CYS A 173 -6.58 4.77 2.63
N THR A 174 -5.33 5.20 2.88
CA THR A 174 -4.49 5.83 1.85
C THR A 174 -3.59 4.83 1.15
N SER A 175 -3.25 5.11 -0.10
CA SER A 175 -2.37 4.25 -0.90
C SER A 175 -0.90 4.59 -0.67
N PHE A 176 -0.01 3.70 -1.14
CA PHE A 176 1.42 3.99 -1.20
C PHE A 176 1.73 5.21 -2.09
N ASP A 177 0.90 5.50 -3.09
CA ASP A 177 1.07 6.70 -3.93
C ASP A 177 0.85 7.97 -3.12
N ASN A 178 -0.04 7.96 -2.14
CA ASN A 178 -0.21 9.10 -1.23
C ASN A 178 1.10 9.45 -0.51
N LEU A 179 1.81 8.45 0.03
CA LEU A 179 3.11 8.67 0.68
C LEU A 179 4.10 9.33 -0.27
N LEU A 180 4.19 8.84 -1.51
CA LEU A 180 5.09 9.38 -2.54
C LEU A 180 4.74 10.81 -2.97
N VAL A 181 3.49 11.23 -2.79
CA VAL A 181 3.05 12.60 -3.08
C VAL A 181 3.21 13.52 -1.87
N CYS A 182 2.94 13.02 -0.67
CA CYS A 182 3.08 13.78 0.57
C CYS A 182 4.53 14.05 0.93
N ASP A 183 5.42 13.09 0.68
CA ASP A 183 6.86 13.16 0.95
C ASP A 183 7.68 12.69 -0.26
N PRO A 184 7.71 13.42 -1.40
CA PRO A 184 8.39 12.96 -2.61
C PRO A 184 9.88 12.62 -2.36
N PRO A 185 10.40 11.51 -2.92
CA PRO A 185 11.81 11.16 -2.76
C PRO A 185 12.76 12.29 -3.21
N ASN A 186 13.65 12.69 -2.33
CA ASN A 186 14.65 13.74 -2.50
C ASN A 186 15.90 13.42 -1.66
N ALA A 187 16.94 14.25 -1.71
CA ALA A 187 18.20 14.00 -1.02
C ALA A 187 18.04 13.82 0.51
N GLY A 188 17.09 14.51 1.15
CA GLY A 188 16.88 14.47 2.60
C GLY A 188 16.19 13.20 3.10
N ASN A 189 15.29 12.60 2.31
CA ASN A 189 14.53 11.40 2.68
C ASN A 189 14.96 10.13 1.90
N LYS A 190 15.95 10.24 0.99
CA LYS A 190 16.44 9.11 0.17
C LYS A 190 16.83 7.89 0.98
N ILE A 191 17.42 8.10 2.16
CA ILE A 191 17.82 7.00 3.06
C ILE A 191 16.60 6.28 3.61
N ALA A 192 15.56 7.02 4.03
CA ALA A 192 14.31 6.44 4.52
C ALA A 192 13.63 5.60 3.43
N TYR A 193 13.52 6.16 2.22
CA TYR A 193 12.99 5.43 1.07
C TYR A 193 13.83 4.21 0.66
N SER A 194 15.16 4.30 0.70
CA SER A 194 16.01 3.14 0.41
C SER A 194 15.77 2.00 1.41
N LYS A 195 15.61 2.32 2.69
CA LYS A 195 15.28 1.33 3.72
C LYS A 195 13.86 0.78 3.55
N LEU A 196 12.90 1.64 3.20
CA LEU A 196 11.53 1.24 2.90
C LEU A 196 11.47 0.29 1.71
N LEU A 197 12.24 0.55 0.64
CA LEU A 197 12.36 -0.34 -0.51
C LEU A 197 12.83 -1.75 -0.11
N VAL A 198 13.88 -1.85 0.70
CA VAL A 198 14.38 -3.14 1.22
C VAL A 198 13.28 -3.85 2.02
N LYS A 199 12.53 -3.11 2.84
CA LYS A 199 11.45 -3.68 3.64
C LYS A 199 10.29 -4.19 2.78
N LEU A 200 9.87 -3.43 1.77
CA LEU A 200 8.84 -3.84 0.80
C LEU A 200 9.26 -5.12 0.06
N GLN A 201 10.52 -5.20 -0.38
CA GLN A 201 11.05 -6.39 -1.05
C GLN A 201 11.08 -7.61 -0.12
N GLY A 202 11.51 -7.42 1.14
CA GLY A 202 11.54 -8.48 2.14
C GLY A 202 10.15 -9.01 2.50
N ASP A 203 9.14 -8.15 2.49
CA ASP A 203 7.76 -8.52 2.81
C ASP A 203 6.95 -8.96 1.56
N GLY A 204 7.59 -9.02 0.39
CA GLY A 204 6.97 -9.51 -0.85
C GLY A 204 6.05 -8.52 -1.56
N ASP A 205 6.07 -7.24 -1.20
CA ASP A 205 5.32 -6.17 -1.87
C ASP A 205 6.03 -5.74 -3.16
N ALA A 206 5.91 -6.58 -4.19
CA ALA A 206 6.60 -6.41 -5.47
C ALA A 206 6.14 -5.15 -6.22
N GLU A 207 4.88 -4.76 -6.08
CA GLU A 207 4.32 -3.60 -6.79
C GLU A 207 4.91 -2.29 -6.26
N ASN A 208 4.78 -2.03 -4.95
CA ASN A 208 5.30 -0.80 -4.36
C ASN A 208 6.83 -0.77 -4.39
N ALA A 209 7.49 -1.93 -4.24
CA ALA A 209 8.93 -2.02 -4.40
C ALA A 209 9.38 -1.65 -5.83
N THR A 210 8.69 -2.12 -6.87
CA THR A 210 9.02 -1.80 -8.26
C THR A 210 8.80 -0.31 -8.53
N LYS A 211 7.68 0.24 -8.05
CA LYS A 211 7.34 1.65 -8.15
C LYS A 211 8.43 2.53 -7.51
N LEU A 212 8.79 2.26 -6.26
CA LEU A 212 9.80 3.01 -5.53
C LEU A 212 11.19 2.86 -6.14
N LYS A 213 11.58 1.64 -6.56
CA LYS A 213 12.86 1.40 -7.23
C LYS A 213 13.00 2.23 -8.50
N LYS A 214 11.93 2.35 -9.31
CA LYS A 214 11.92 3.18 -10.52
C LYS A 214 12.17 4.65 -10.19
N ILE A 215 11.50 5.18 -9.16
CA ILE A 215 11.67 6.57 -8.72
C ILE A 215 13.11 6.83 -8.26
N LEU A 216 13.64 5.98 -7.39
CA LEU A 216 15.01 6.11 -6.87
C LEU A 216 16.09 5.95 -7.95
N SER A 217 15.78 5.24 -9.04
CA SER A 217 16.70 5.02 -10.17
C SER A 217 16.57 6.08 -11.27
N GLY A 218 15.44 6.79 -11.33
CA GLY A 218 15.15 7.85 -12.30
C GLY A 218 15.90 9.16 -12.04
N ASP A 219 16.58 9.27 -10.90
CA ASP A 219 17.36 10.42 -10.45
C ASP A 219 18.77 10.51 -11.08
N ARG A 220 19.01 9.81 -12.21
CA ARG A 220 20.33 9.76 -12.87
C ARG A 220 20.56 10.95 -13.80
N SER A 221 20.82 12.10 -13.19
CA SER A 221 21.86 13.02 -13.64
C SER A 221 22.70 13.43 -12.44
N GLY A 222 23.71 12.62 -12.12
CA GLY A 222 24.71 12.98 -11.11
C GLY A 222 25.23 11.81 -10.29
N THR A 223 26.31 11.20 -10.78
CA THR A 223 27.24 10.33 -10.04
C THR A 223 26.75 8.92 -9.71
N SER A 224 27.32 7.96 -10.45
CA SER A 224 27.35 6.54 -10.13
C SER A 224 27.95 6.35 -8.73
N ILE A 225 27.11 5.99 -7.76
CA ILE A 225 27.57 5.26 -6.59
C ILE A 225 27.28 3.79 -6.91
N HIS A 226 28.35 3.03 -7.09
CA HIS A 226 28.31 1.58 -6.99
C HIS A 226 27.74 1.22 -5.61
N VAL A 227 26.43 1.00 -5.56
CA VAL A 227 25.80 0.26 -4.46
C VAL A 227 26.15 -1.19 -4.75
N THR A 228 27.09 -1.70 -3.96
CA THR A 228 27.47 -3.10 -3.91
C THR A 228 26.22 -3.95 -3.85
N ALA A 229 25.99 -4.74 -4.90
CA ALA A 229 25.01 -5.80 -4.88
C ALA A 229 25.42 -6.79 -3.79
N VAL A 230 24.73 -6.76 -2.65
CA VAL A 230 24.81 -7.86 -1.69
C VAL A 230 23.76 -8.89 -2.12
N GLU A 231 24.26 -9.76 -2.98
CA GLU A 231 23.92 -11.17 -3.17
C GLU A 231 22.43 -11.56 -3.16
N SER A 232 21.92 -11.72 -4.39
CA SER A 232 20.77 -12.56 -4.70
C SER A 232 21.01 -13.97 -4.15
N GLY A 233 20.46 -14.27 -2.97
CA GLY A 233 20.32 -15.64 -2.49
C GLY A 233 19.48 -16.44 -3.49
N THR A 234 20.09 -17.42 -4.15
CA THR A 234 19.42 -18.30 -5.12
C THR A 234 18.36 -19.11 -4.37
N TRP A 235 17.09 -18.83 -4.62
CA TRP A 235 15.99 -19.65 -4.11
C TRP A 235 16.00 -21.00 -4.83
N VAL A 236 16.21 -22.09 -4.09
CA VAL A 236 16.28 -23.45 -4.63
C VAL A 236 15.09 -24.26 -4.13
N ALA A 237 14.46 -25.02 -5.03
CA ALA A 237 13.36 -25.90 -4.66
C ALA A 237 13.85 -27.16 -3.94
N TYR A 238 13.22 -27.49 -2.83
CA TYR A 238 13.43 -28.70 -2.05
C TYR A 238 12.10 -29.40 -1.79
N ALA A 239 12.17 -30.72 -1.59
CA ALA A 239 11.07 -31.49 -1.05
C ALA A 239 11.20 -31.57 0.47
N VAL A 240 10.09 -31.42 1.17
CA VAL A 240 10.02 -31.66 2.62
C VAL A 240 10.23 -33.15 2.89
N ILE A 241 11.22 -33.49 3.73
CA ILE A 241 11.56 -34.87 4.09
C ILE A 241 10.95 -35.30 5.42
N SER A 242 10.68 -34.36 6.33
CA SER A 242 10.04 -34.61 7.60
C SER A 242 8.54 -34.89 7.43
N LYS A 243 7.96 -35.77 8.26
CA LYS A 243 6.51 -36.03 8.29
C LYS A 243 5.70 -34.73 8.46
N ARG A 244 6.20 -33.82 9.30
CA ARG A 244 5.73 -32.45 9.46
C ARG A 244 6.91 -31.51 9.64
N ALA A 245 7.03 -30.53 8.78
CA ALA A 245 8.00 -29.45 8.85
C ALA A 245 7.29 -28.17 9.28
N TYR A 246 7.44 -27.79 10.56
CA TYR A 246 6.80 -26.57 11.06
C TYR A 246 7.44 -25.32 10.46
N LEU A 247 6.62 -24.30 10.27
CA LEU A 247 7.05 -22.97 9.83
C LEU A 247 7.16 -22.04 11.03
N TYR A 248 8.16 -21.17 11.01
CA TYR A 248 8.54 -20.32 12.13
C TYR A 248 8.48 -18.84 11.72
N GLU A 249 8.17 -17.96 12.67
CA GLU A 249 8.14 -16.51 12.44
C GLU A 249 9.53 -15.90 12.34
N LYS A 250 10.49 -16.51 13.04
CA LYS A 250 11.89 -16.11 13.15
C LYS A 250 12.77 -17.37 13.08
N PRO A 251 14.10 -17.28 12.87
CA PRO A 251 14.99 -18.45 12.88
C PRO A 251 15.25 -18.94 14.31
N ASP A 252 14.19 -19.26 15.05
CA ASP A 252 14.23 -19.60 16.46
C ASP A 252 13.14 -20.64 16.79
N LYS A 253 13.51 -21.66 17.59
CA LYS A 253 12.63 -22.79 17.95
C LYS A 253 11.37 -22.37 18.70
N SER A 254 11.41 -21.29 19.49
CA SER A 254 10.26 -20.77 20.24
C SER A 254 9.25 -20.02 19.36
N SER A 255 9.65 -19.62 18.14
CA SER A 255 8.80 -18.88 17.21
C SER A 255 7.95 -19.76 16.27
N VAL A 256 7.68 -20.98 16.70
CA VAL A 256 6.90 -21.95 15.93
C VAL A 256 5.47 -21.45 15.70
N THR A 257 4.99 -21.57 14.47
CA THR A 257 3.61 -21.23 14.11
C THR A 257 2.73 -22.47 14.06
N ARG A 258 1.41 -22.27 13.90
CA ARG A 258 0.48 -23.38 13.61
C ARG A 258 0.62 -23.92 12.18
N ALA A 259 1.35 -23.23 11.29
CA ALA A 259 1.55 -23.65 9.91
C ALA A 259 2.69 -24.67 9.81
N TYR A 260 2.47 -25.73 9.03
CA TYR A 260 3.47 -26.74 8.73
C TYR A 260 3.29 -27.24 7.30
N LEU A 261 4.38 -27.75 6.73
CA LEU A 261 4.39 -28.52 5.48
C LEU A 261 4.47 -30.00 5.81
N VAL A 262 3.99 -30.84 4.91
CA VAL A 262 4.05 -32.30 5.07
C VAL A 262 5.07 -32.91 4.12
N GLN A 263 5.51 -34.13 4.42
CA GLN A 263 6.47 -34.85 3.60
C GLN A 263 6.05 -34.88 2.12
N GLY A 264 6.97 -34.51 1.24
CA GLY A 264 6.75 -34.42 -0.21
C GLY A 264 6.32 -33.04 -0.71
N ASP A 265 5.93 -32.11 0.16
CA ASP A 265 5.62 -30.73 -0.25
C ASP A 265 6.86 -30.05 -0.85
N SER A 266 6.66 -29.30 -1.95
CA SER A 266 7.72 -28.50 -2.56
C SER A 266 7.80 -27.12 -1.92
N VAL A 267 9.00 -26.74 -1.51
CA VAL A 267 9.28 -25.46 -0.87
C VAL A 267 10.54 -24.85 -1.47
N LEU A 268 10.51 -23.55 -1.74
CA LEU A 268 11.70 -22.80 -2.16
C LEU A 268 12.44 -22.35 -0.90
N VAL A 269 13.73 -22.60 -0.80
CA VAL A 269 14.55 -22.15 0.34
C VAL A 269 15.66 -21.24 -0.15
N ASN A 270 15.95 -20.21 0.64
CA ASN A 270 17.09 -19.35 0.40
C ASN A 270 18.28 -19.83 1.25
N LYS A 271 19.23 -20.52 0.62
CA LYS A 271 20.40 -21.07 1.34
C LYS A 271 21.28 -20.03 1.99
N SER A 272 21.39 -18.82 1.42
CA SER A 272 22.21 -17.76 2.02
C SER A 272 21.61 -17.20 3.31
N SER A 273 20.35 -17.55 3.63
CA SER A 273 19.69 -17.15 4.87
C SER A 273 19.91 -18.12 6.04
N LEU A 274 20.74 -19.16 5.88
CA LEU A 274 20.95 -20.16 6.93
C LEU A 274 21.43 -19.51 8.23
N SER A 275 20.60 -19.57 9.26
CA SER A 275 20.89 -19.04 10.60
C SER A 275 20.33 -19.98 11.64
N GLN A 276 21.17 -20.45 12.57
CA GLN A 276 20.78 -21.31 13.69
C GLN A 276 20.02 -22.60 13.27
N GLY A 277 20.33 -23.13 12.08
CA GLY A 277 19.66 -24.32 11.52
C GLY A 277 18.31 -24.02 10.84
N PHE A 278 17.95 -22.76 10.64
CA PHE A 278 16.76 -22.32 9.92
C PHE A 278 17.13 -21.57 8.64
N MET A 279 16.24 -21.62 7.65
CA MET A 279 16.34 -20.85 6.41
C MET A 279 15.01 -20.19 6.09
N ALA A 280 15.06 -19.03 5.47
CA ALA A 280 13.92 -18.41 4.83
C ALA A 280 13.39 -19.35 3.72
N SER A 281 12.07 -19.53 3.71
CA SER A 281 11.38 -20.45 2.84
C SER A 281 10.12 -19.82 2.26
N ARG A 282 9.79 -20.18 1.03
CA ARG A 282 8.57 -19.78 0.33
C ARG A 282 7.80 -21.03 -0.08
N TYR A 283 6.57 -21.14 0.40
CA TYR A 283 5.64 -22.19 0.02
C TYR A 283 4.46 -21.57 -0.76
N ARG A 284 4.20 -22.10 -1.96
CA ARG A 284 3.03 -21.71 -2.74
C ARG A 284 1.87 -22.62 -2.38
N GLN A 285 0.83 -22.06 -1.79
CA GLN A 285 -0.42 -22.76 -1.51
C GLN A 285 -1.14 -23.11 -2.82
N LYS A 286 -2.06 -24.08 -2.78
CA LYS A 286 -2.91 -24.45 -3.93
C LYS A 286 -3.73 -23.28 -4.48
N SER A 287 -4.05 -22.29 -3.64
CA SER A 287 -4.74 -21.05 -4.03
C SER A 287 -3.86 -20.04 -4.78
N GLY A 288 -2.57 -20.30 -4.93
CA GLY A 288 -1.60 -19.39 -5.53
C GLY A 288 -0.91 -18.44 -4.55
N ASN A 289 -1.43 -18.31 -3.33
CA ASN A 289 -0.81 -17.51 -2.25
C ASN A 289 0.58 -18.04 -1.90
N ILE A 290 1.52 -17.14 -1.66
CA ILE A 290 2.88 -17.50 -1.20
C ILE A 290 2.98 -17.20 0.29
N ILE A 291 3.37 -18.21 1.06
CA ILE A 291 3.73 -18.08 2.47
C ILE A 291 5.25 -17.99 2.55
N GLU A 292 5.76 -16.88 3.06
CA GLU A 292 7.18 -16.73 3.41
C GLU A 292 7.37 -16.88 4.93
N ARG A 293 8.15 -17.88 5.34
CA ARG A 293 8.41 -18.23 6.75
C ARG A 293 9.77 -18.89 6.89
N TRP A 294 10.25 -19.05 8.12
CA TRP A 294 11.45 -19.82 8.41
C TRP A 294 11.13 -21.32 8.49
N ILE A 295 11.97 -22.17 7.91
CA ILE A 295 11.89 -23.64 8.00
C ILE A 295 13.22 -24.18 8.50
N ARG A 296 13.21 -25.31 9.21
CA ARG A 296 14.47 -25.96 9.60
C ARG A 296 15.13 -26.57 8.38
N CYS A 297 16.45 -26.41 8.28
CA CYS A 297 17.23 -26.97 7.19
C CYS A 297 17.17 -28.50 7.15
N ASP A 298 17.03 -29.14 8.32
CA ASP A 298 16.89 -30.58 8.48
C ASP A 298 15.58 -31.11 7.86
N ASP A 299 14.52 -30.30 7.88
CA ASP A 299 13.20 -30.73 7.40
C ASP A 299 13.12 -30.81 5.87
N VAL A 300 14.11 -30.26 5.17
CA VAL A 300 14.20 -30.20 3.71
C VAL A 300 15.53 -30.71 3.17
N ASN A 301 16.37 -31.33 4.02
CA ASN A 301 17.71 -31.80 3.67
C ASN A 301 18.57 -30.74 2.94
N ALA A 302 18.55 -29.52 3.47
CA ALA A 302 19.25 -28.38 2.87
C ALA A 302 20.26 -27.73 3.83
N CYS A 303 20.56 -28.37 4.97
CA CYS A 303 21.69 -27.96 5.80
C CYS A 303 22.99 -28.11 5.00
N SER A 304 23.88 -27.13 5.11
CA SER A 304 25.23 -27.27 4.58
C SER A 304 25.85 -28.55 5.17
N ALA A 305 26.31 -29.46 4.32
CA ALA A 305 27.23 -30.49 4.77
C ALA A 305 28.49 -29.77 5.26
N GLY A 306 28.65 -29.66 6.57
CA GLY A 306 29.94 -29.28 7.13
C GLY A 306 30.96 -30.35 6.75
N ASN A 307 32.05 -29.93 6.11
CA ASN A 307 33.32 -30.61 6.29
C ASN A 307 33.87 -30.20 7.67
#